data_AF-A0A316LDG0-F1
#
_entry.id   AF-A0A316LDG0-F1
#
_cell.length_a   1.000
_cell.length_b   1.000
_cell.length_c   1.000
_cell.angle_alpha   90.00
_cell.angle_beta   90.00
_cell.angle_gamma   90.00
#
_symmetry.space_group_name_H-M   'P 1'
#
loop_
_entity.id
_entity.type
_entity.pdbx_description
1 polymer ?
#
loop_
_entity_poly.entity_id
_entity_poly.type
_entity_poly.pdbx_seq_one_letter_code
_entity_poly.pdbx_strand_id
1 'polypeptide(L)'
;MAARCCHPAPIYAKREVVTVATKRDKTGLTAKQRKIAETLVNPDFSGTVTSLCAQYNVARSTLYRWLEKAEFRNYLEGLVNQYANSELATVWKALIRRCAIGDVQAIRLYFDLRDRAHGVHDSGVKIVDDIPE
;
A
#
# COMPACT_ATOMS: atom_id res chain seq x y z
N MET A 1 7.50 -19.38 -65.27
CA MET A 1 8.52 -18.98 -64.27
C MET A 1 7.78 -18.33 -63.10
N ALA A 2 7.52 -19.08 -62.03
CA ALA A 2 6.78 -18.59 -60.86
C ALA A 2 7.55 -19.01 -59.60
N ALA A 3 8.13 -18.02 -58.91
CA ALA A 3 8.89 -18.20 -57.68
C ALA A 3 7.94 -18.47 -56.52
N ARG A 4 8.12 -19.59 -55.82
CA ARG A 4 7.42 -19.90 -54.56
C ARG A 4 8.20 -19.25 -53.41
N CYS A 5 7.62 -18.24 -52.78
CA CYS A 5 8.15 -17.67 -51.55
C CYS A 5 7.84 -18.59 -50.36
N CYS A 6 8.82 -19.36 -49.89
CA CYS A 6 8.74 -20.08 -48.62
C CYS A 6 8.79 -19.08 -47.45
N HIS A 7 7.75 -19.03 -46.62
CA HIS A 7 7.80 -18.39 -45.31
C HIS A 7 8.29 -19.41 -44.26
N PRO A 8 9.25 -19.08 -43.39
CA PRO A 8 9.60 -19.94 -42.26
C PRO A 8 8.52 -19.86 -41.17
N ALA A 9 8.04 -21.01 -40.71
CA ALA A 9 7.12 -21.12 -39.58
C ALA A 9 7.83 -20.72 -38.27
N PRO A 10 7.17 -19.98 -37.35
CA PRO A 10 7.77 -19.63 -36.07
C PRO A 10 7.87 -20.87 -35.16
N ILE A 11 9.08 -21.11 -34.67
CA ILE A 11 9.43 -22.18 -33.74
C ILE A 11 8.93 -21.77 -32.35
N TYR A 12 7.72 -22.18 -31.96
CA TYR A 12 7.26 -22.01 -30.57
C TYR A 12 7.93 -23.07 -29.69
N ALA A 13 9.00 -22.68 -29.01
CA ALA A 13 9.59 -23.45 -27.92
C ALA A 13 8.54 -23.70 -26.83
N LYS A 14 8.21 -24.98 -26.59
CA LYS A 14 7.36 -25.40 -25.48
C LYS A 14 8.04 -25.01 -24.17
N ARG A 15 7.55 -23.95 -23.52
CA ARG A 15 8.02 -23.55 -22.19
C ARG A 15 7.32 -24.41 -21.16
N GLU A 16 8.06 -25.34 -20.56
CA GLU A 16 7.57 -26.15 -19.45
C GLU A 16 7.18 -25.25 -18.28
N VAL A 17 5.92 -25.36 -17.86
CA VAL A 17 5.39 -24.63 -16.72
C VAL A 17 5.81 -25.36 -15.46
N VAL A 18 6.88 -24.89 -14.81
CA VAL A 18 7.31 -25.40 -13.50
C VAL A 18 6.25 -25.06 -12.46
N THR A 19 5.49 -26.06 -12.03
CA THR A 19 4.49 -25.96 -10.96
C THR A 19 5.17 -26.10 -9.60
N VAL A 20 5.56 -24.97 -9.01
CA VAL A 20 6.04 -24.93 -7.62
C VAL A 20 4.83 -25.06 -6.68
N ALA A 21 4.66 -26.23 -6.09
CA ALA A 21 3.68 -26.46 -5.02
C ALA A 21 4.01 -25.55 -3.83
N THR A 22 3.14 -24.58 -3.53
CA THR A 22 3.34 -23.62 -2.44
C THR A 22 2.60 -24.09 -1.18
N LYS A 23 3.37 -24.32 -0.12
CA LYS A 23 2.87 -24.58 1.25
C LYS A 23 1.96 -23.39 1.64
N ARG A 24 0.70 -23.65 1.98
CA ARG A 24 -0.24 -22.60 2.41
C ARG A 24 0.12 -22.16 3.82
N ASP A 25 0.39 -20.87 4.00
CA ASP A 25 0.58 -20.27 5.32
C ASP A 25 -0.76 -20.12 6.06
N LYS A 26 -0.72 -19.70 7.34
CA LYS A 26 -1.91 -19.46 8.19
C LYS A 26 -2.95 -18.52 7.57
N THR A 27 -2.57 -17.73 6.56
CA THR A 27 -3.42 -16.78 5.83
C THR A 27 -4.09 -17.35 4.57
N GLY A 28 -3.84 -18.61 4.22
CA GLY A 28 -4.40 -19.25 3.00
C GLY A 28 -3.76 -18.80 1.68
N LEU A 29 -2.86 -17.82 1.72
CA LEU A 29 -2.22 -17.20 0.56
C LEU A 29 -0.98 -17.98 0.09
N THR A 30 -0.78 -18.00 -1.22
CA THR A 30 0.44 -18.56 -1.82
C THR A 30 1.61 -17.57 -1.69
N ALA A 31 2.85 -18.07 -1.73
CA ALA A 31 4.04 -17.22 -1.71
C ALA A 31 4.06 -16.19 -2.87
N LYS A 32 3.53 -16.56 -4.04
CA LYS A 32 3.43 -15.65 -5.20
C LYS A 32 2.44 -14.51 -4.95
N GLN A 33 1.28 -14.83 -4.36
CA GLN A 33 0.30 -13.82 -3.96
C GLN A 33 0.89 -12.82 -2.98
N ARG A 34 1.62 -13.28 -1.96
CA ARG A 34 2.26 -12.40 -0.97
C ARG A 34 3.27 -11.46 -1.60
N LYS A 35 4.19 -11.97 -2.42
CA LYS A 35 5.18 -11.13 -3.12
C LYS A 35 4.54 -10.07 -4.01
N ILE A 36 3.46 -10.42 -4.72
CA ILE A 36 2.73 -9.45 -5.54
C ILE A 36 2.06 -8.40 -4.67
N ALA A 37 1.43 -8.81 -3.56
CA ALA A 37 0.81 -7.87 -2.62
C ALA A 37 1.84 -6.91 -2.00
N GLU A 38 3.00 -7.41 -1.58
CA GLU A 38 4.12 -6.62 -1.06
C GLU A 38 4.62 -5.60 -2.09
N THR A 39 4.77 -6.00 -3.35
CA THR A 39 5.19 -5.07 -4.42
C THR A 39 4.11 -4.02 -4.71
N LEU A 40 2.82 -4.36 -4.62
CA LEU A 40 1.71 -3.42 -4.84
C LEU A 40 1.64 -2.32 -3.77
N VAL A 41 1.95 -2.64 -2.52
CA VAL A 41 1.88 -1.67 -1.41
C VAL A 41 3.17 -0.87 -1.23
N ASN A 42 4.26 -1.27 -1.91
CA ASN A 42 5.52 -0.58 -1.81
C ASN A 42 5.41 0.81 -2.46
N PRO A 43 5.61 1.92 -1.71
CA PRO A 43 5.51 3.28 -2.26
C PRO A 43 6.55 3.56 -3.37
N ASP A 44 7.66 2.83 -3.40
CA ASP A 44 8.70 2.98 -4.43
C ASP A 44 8.33 2.27 -5.75
N PHE A 45 7.26 1.48 -5.76
CA PHE A 45 6.81 0.81 -6.98
C PHE A 45 6.08 1.79 -7.91
N SER A 46 6.77 2.21 -8.97
CA SER A 46 6.24 3.11 -10.02
C SER A 46 5.77 2.37 -11.29
N GLY A 47 5.74 1.03 -11.25
CA GLY A 47 5.34 0.21 -12.39
C GLY A 47 3.82 0.13 -12.59
N THR A 48 3.40 -0.43 -13.71
CA THR A 48 1.98 -0.70 -13.97
C THR A 48 1.60 -2.10 -13.50
N VAL A 49 0.31 -2.33 -13.25
CA VAL A 49 -0.25 -3.67 -12.99
C VAL A 49 0.15 -4.67 -14.09
N THR A 50 0.29 -4.20 -15.33
CA THR A 50 0.77 -4.97 -16.48
C THR A 50 2.18 -5.48 -16.30
N SER A 51 3.12 -4.59 -15.99
CA SER A 51 4.54 -4.94 -15.85
C SER A 51 4.74 -5.83 -14.64
N LEU A 52 3.99 -5.61 -13.57
CA LEU A 52 3.95 -6.47 -12.41
C LEU A 52 3.48 -7.90 -12.76
N CYS A 53 2.34 -8.02 -13.43
CA CYS A 53 1.79 -9.30 -13.87
C CYS A 53 2.78 -10.06 -14.77
N ALA A 54 3.44 -9.36 -15.70
CA ALA A 54 4.47 -9.93 -16.55
C ALA A 54 5.68 -10.42 -15.75
N GLN A 55 6.17 -9.62 -14.80
CA GLN A 55 7.32 -9.95 -13.94
C GLN A 55 7.11 -11.24 -13.13
N TYR A 56 5.92 -11.45 -12.58
CA TYR A 56 5.60 -12.61 -11.74
C TYR A 56 4.97 -13.79 -12.52
N ASN A 57 4.87 -13.67 -13.85
CA ASN A 57 4.21 -14.61 -14.75
C ASN A 57 2.78 -14.96 -14.25
N VAL A 58 1.95 -13.93 -14.10
CA VAL A 58 0.55 -14.01 -13.68
C VAL A 58 -0.31 -13.30 -14.71
N ALA A 59 -1.41 -13.93 -15.14
CA ALA A 59 -2.38 -13.25 -16.00
C ALA A 59 -3.10 -12.15 -15.22
N ARG A 60 -3.35 -10.98 -15.84
CA ARG A 60 -4.05 -9.86 -15.18
C ARG A 60 -5.40 -10.29 -14.58
N SER A 61 -6.15 -11.13 -15.29
CA SER A 61 -7.43 -11.70 -14.80
C SER A 61 -7.27 -12.50 -13.51
N THR A 62 -6.14 -13.19 -13.35
CA THR A 62 -5.85 -13.94 -12.12
C THR A 62 -5.58 -13.01 -10.95
N LEU A 63 -4.86 -11.90 -11.17
CA LEU A 63 -4.65 -10.88 -10.15
C LEU A 63 -5.96 -10.20 -9.74
N TYR A 64 -6.81 -9.81 -10.70
CA TYR A 64 -8.11 -9.21 -10.37
C TYR A 64 -9.01 -10.18 -9.59
N ARG A 65 -9.04 -11.46 -9.98
CA ARG A 65 -9.73 -12.49 -9.20
C ARG A 65 -9.17 -12.67 -7.79
N TRP A 66 -7.88 -12.40 -7.57
CA TRP A 66 -7.32 -12.39 -6.21
C TRP A 66 -7.79 -11.17 -5.43
N LEU A 67 -7.85 -9.98 -6.02
CA LEU A 67 -8.35 -8.76 -5.38
C LEU A 67 -9.83 -8.85 -4.95
N GLU A 68 -10.61 -9.69 -5.61
CA GLU A 68 -11.99 -10.00 -5.22
C GLU A 68 -12.08 -10.85 -3.94
N LYS A 69 -11.04 -11.64 -3.62
CA LYS A 69 -11.03 -12.52 -2.45
C LYS A 69 -10.71 -11.74 -1.18
N ALA A 70 -11.55 -11.92 -0.16
CA ALA A 70 -11.39 -11.31 1.16
C ALA A 70 -10.01 -11.62 1.78
N GLU A 71 -9.52 -12.85 1.67
CA GLU A 71 -8.21 -13.26 2.20
C GLU A 71 -7.06 -12.40 1.66
N PHE A 72 -7.04 -12.15 0.35
CA PHE A 72 -6.00 -11.36 -0.30
C PHE A 72 -6.15 -9.87 0.01
N ARG A 73 -7.39 -9.37 0.05
CA ARG A 73 -7.68 -7.97 0.40
C ARG A 73 -7.27 -7.64 1.83
N ASN A 74 -7.62 -8.50 2.79
CA ASN A 74 -7.28 -8.31 4.19
C ASN A 74 -5.76 -8.32 4.40
N TYR A 75 -5.03 -9.18 3.66
CA TYR A 75 -3.57 -9.17 3.68
C TYR A 75 -3.00 -7.88 3.11
N LEU A 76 -3.50 -7.40 1.97
CA LEU A 76 -3.11 -6.12 1.39
C LEU A 76 -3.35 -4.96 2.34
N GLU A 77 -4.53 -4.88 2.94
CA GLU A 77 -4.88 -3.82 3.89
C GLU A 77 -3.98 -3.86 5.13
N GLY A 78 -3.67 -5.05 5.64
CA GLY A 78 -2.70 -5.23 6.72
C GLY A 78 -1.32 -4.68 6.37
N LEU A 79 -0.84 -4.93 5.15
CA LEU A 79 0.43 -4.37 4.69
C LEU A 79 0.38 -2.85 4.53
N VAL A 80 -0.69 -2.29 3.96
CA VAL A 80 -0.87 -0.83 3.85
C VAL A 80 -0.83 -0.18 5.23
N ASN A 81 -1.55 -0.74 6.20
CA ASN A 81 -1.54 -0.25 7.57
C ASN A 81 -0.15 -0.36 8.21
N GLN A 82 0.59 -1.43 7.96
CA GLN A 82 1.95 -1.59 8.46
C GLN A 82 2.89 -0.52 7.91
N TYR A 83 2.84 -0.23 6.61
CA TYR A 83 3.63 0.84 5.99
C TYR A 83 3.21 2.22 6.52
N ALA A 84 1.91 2.50 6.62
CA ALA A 84 1.43 3.76 7.17
C ALA A 84 1.91 3.97 8.63
N ASN A 85 1.90 2.91 9.43
CA ASN A 85 2.38 2.93 10.80
C ASN A 85 3.90 3.07 10.90
N SER A 86 4.69 2.44 10.01
CA SER A 86 6.15 2.58 10.01
C SER A 86 6.59 4.00 9.64
N GLU A 87 5.85 4.64 8.72
CA GLU A 87 6.14 6.02 8.31
C GLU A 87 5.67 7.06 9.33
N LEU A 88 4.79 6.71 10.27
CA LEU A 88 4.23 7.64 11.25
C LEU A 88 5.33 8.40 12.01
N ALA A 89 6.37 7.69 12.49
CA ALA A 89 7.50 8.30 13.17
C ALA A 89 8.29 9.27 12.27
N THR A 90 8.43 8.95 10.99
CA THR A 90 9.08 9.80 9.99
C THR A 90 8.26 11.07 9.74
N VAL A 91 6.94 10.94 9.61
CA VAL A 91 6.01 12.06 9.44
C VAL A 91 6.07 13.01 10.64
N TRP A 92 6.03 12.48 11.88
CA TRP A 92 6.18 13.30 13.09
C TRP A 92 7.50 14.06 13.12
N LYS A 93 8.63 13.42 12.77
CA LYS A 93 9.93 14.09 12.69
C LYS A 93 9.94 15.21 11.63
N ALA A 94 9.34 14.96 10.46
CA ALA A 94 9.23 15.96 9.41
C ALA A 94 8.37 17.15 9.85
N LEU A 95 7.25 16.88 10.52
CA LEU A 95 6.36 17.90 11.08
C LEU A 95 7.08 18.78 12.11
N ILE A 96 7.81 18.17 13.05
CA ILE A 96 8.61 18.90 14.05
C ILE A 96 9.66 19.79 13.38
N ARG A 97 10.35 19.30 12.34
CA ARG A 97 11.33 20.10 11.58
C ARG A 97 10.68 21.32 10.91
N ARG A 98 9.46 21.18 10.36
CA ARG A 98 8.69 22.31 9.81
C ARG A 98 8.26 23.30 10.88
N CYS A 99 7.86 22.81 12.06
CA CYS A 99 7.55 23.68 13.20
C CYS A 99 8.77 24.50 13.64
N ALA A 100 9.95 23.87 13.69
CA ALA A 100 11.20 24.51 14.11
C ALA A 100 11.64 25.68 13.21
N ILE A 101 11.26 25.67 11.93
CA ILE A 101 11.55 26.77 10.99
C ILE A 101 10.44 27.85 10.97
N GLY A 102 9.44 27.76 11.85
CA GLY A 102 8.37 28.75 11.96
C GLY A 102 7.22 28.58 10.97
N ASP A 103 7.03 27.41 10.39
CA ASP A 103 5.86 27.13 9.54
C ASP A 103 4.58 27.10 10.38
N VAL A 104 3.81 28.19 10.33
CA VAL A 104 2.58 28.38 11.11
C VAL A 104 1.54 27.27 10.83
N GLN A 105 1.47 26.76 9.60
CA GLN A 105 0.53 25.69 9.26
C GLN A 105 0.93 24.37 9.92
N ALA A 106 2.23 24.04 9.91
CA ALA A 106 2.76 22.87 10.60
C ALA A 106 2.55 22.96 12.12
N ILE A 107 2.74 24.15 12.70
CA ILE A 107 2.53 24.39 14.14
C ILE A 107 1.08 24.18 14.53
N ARG A 108 0.13 24.74 13.76
CA ARG A 108 -1.32 24.53 14.00
C ARG A 108 -1.68 23.05 13.93
N LEU A 109 -1.24 22.37 12.87
CA LEU A 109 -1.48 20.94 12.69
C LEU A 109 -0.90 20.11 13.85
N TYR A 110 0.29 20.46 14.34
CA TYR A 110 0.92 19.77 15.48
C TYR A 110 0.05 19.84 16.74
N PHE A 111 -0.47 21.02 17.08
CA PHE A 111 -1.34 21.19 18.25
C PHE A 111 -2.69 20.51 18.05
N ASP A 112 -3.34 20.68 16.89
CA ASP A 112 -4.60 20.00 16.58
C ASP A 112 -4.50 18.48 16.74
N LEU A 113 -3.41 17.88 16.27
CA LEU A 113 -3.18 16.43 16.40
C LEU A 113 -2.90 16.03 17.85
N ARG A 114 -2.16 16.85 18.59
CA ARG A 114 -1.83 16.59 19.99
C ARG A 114 -3.06 16.68 20.90
N ASP A 115 -3.93 17.65 20.66
CA ASP A 115 -5.18 17.83 21.42
C ASP A 115 -6.15 16.67 21.19
N ARG A 116 -6.29 16.22 19.94
CA ARG A 116 -7.07 15.03 19.58
C ARG A 116 -6.51 13.75 20.21
N ALA A 117 -5.19 13.62 20.29
CA ALA A 117 -4.53 12.45 20.89
C ALA A 117 -4.66 12.41 22.41
N HIS A 118 -4.70 13.57 23.09
CA HIS A 118 -4.85 13.65 24.54
C HIS A 118 -6.31 13.57 25.01
N GLY A 119 -7.30 13.49 24.10
CA GLY A 119 -8.70 13.31 24.45
C GLY A 119 -9.19 14.37 25.45
N VAL A 120 -8.71 15.61 25.31
CA VAL A 120 -9.09 16.68 26.23
C VAL A 120 -10.57 16.97 25.99
N HIS A 121 -11.40 16.49 26.93
CA HIS A 121 -12.74 17.01 27.14
C HIS A 121 -12.65 18.53 27.13
N ASP A 122 -13.42 19.15 26.25
CA ASP A 122 -13.69 20.58 26.27
C ASP A 122 -14.29 20.94 27.64
N SER A 123 -13.44 21.19 28.64
CA SER A 123 -13.84 21.88 29.85
C SER A 123 -13.91 23.35 29.49
N GLY A 124 -14.99 23.69 28.78
CA GLY A 124 -15.34 25.07 28.48
C GLY A 124 -15.20 25.90 29.75
N VAL A 125 -14.36 26.93 29.69
CA VAL A 125 -14.14 27.86 30.79
C VAL A 125 -15.48 28.51 31.10
N LYS A 126 -16.13 28.07 32.19
CA LYS A 126 -17.31 28.75 32.74
C LYS A 126 -16.82 29.95 33.52
N ILE A 127 -16.92 31.14 32.91
CA ILE A 127 -16.81 32.39 33.66
C ILE A 127 -18.08 32.47 34.50
N VAL A 128 -17.93 32.25 35.81
CA VAL A 128 -18.99 32.46 36.79
C VAL A 128 -18.86 33.92 37.24
N ASP A 129 -19.72 34.78 36.70
CA ASP A 129 -19.91 36.14 37.20
C ASP A 129 -20.76 36.08 38.47
N ASP A 130 -20.11 35.88 39.61
CA ASP A 130 -20.68 36.19 40.92
C ASP A 130 -19.85 37.32 41.54
N ILE A 131 -20.18 38.56 41.19
CA ILE A 131 -19.79 39.76 41.94
C ILE A 131 -20.96 40.07 42.88
N PRO A 132 -20.85 39.82 44.21
CA PRO A 132 -21.88 40.24 45.14
C PRO A 132 -21.89 41.77 45.28
N GLU A 133 -23.10 42.35 45.37
CA GLU A 133 -23.36 43.79 45.61
C GLU A 133 -22.65 44.35 46.84
#